data_AF-A0A6J7DE65-F1
#
_entry.id   AF-A0A6J7DE65-F1
#
_cell.length_a   1.000
_cell.length_b   1.000
_cell.length_c   1.000
_cell.angle_alpha   90.00
_cell.angle_beta   90.00
_cell.angle_gamma   90.00
#
_symmetry.space_group_name_H-M   'P 1'
#
loop_
_entity.id
_entity.type
_entity.pdbx_description
1 polymer ?
#
loop_
_entity_poly.entity_id
_entity_poly.type
_entity_poly.pdbx_seq_one_letter_code
_entity_poly.pdbx_strand_id
1 'polypeptide(L)'
;MANEAAPPSAPKASIVDLQAEIAAARAELAASIATLKGQATAGALAKRGGRALAGIFTDEHGGIRPERVAMAGAVIVGIVALRAMTRRRS
;
A
#
# COMPACT_ATOMS: atom_id res chain seq x y z
N MET A 1 -11.75 31.81 -52.81
CA MET A 1 -11.77 32.16 -51.37
C MET A 1 -13.08 31.66 -50.79
N ALA A 2 -13.08 30.55 -50.06
CA ALA A 2 -14.29 30.04 -49.41
C ALA A 2 -13.94 29.33 -48.09
N ASN A 3 -14.02 30.12 -47.02
CA ASN A 3 -14.53 29.82 -45.69
C ASN A 3 -13.96 28.60 -44.92
N GLU A 4 -12.94 28.84 -44.09
CA GLU A 4 -12.65 28.00 -42.91
C GLU A 4 -13.78 28.20 -41.88
N ALA A 5 -14.65 27.19 -41.73
CA ALA A 5 -15.57 27.13 -40.61
C ALA A 5 -14.78 26.81 -39.32
N ALA A 6 -14.66 27.80 -38.44
CA ALA A 6 -14.11 27.62 -37.10
C ALA A 6 -14.93 26.59 -36.31
N PRO A 7 -14.31 25.68 -35.54
CA PRO A 7 -15.05 24.72 -34.73
C PRO A 7 -15.86 25.46 -33.64
N PRO A 8 -17.06 24.95 -33.28
CA PRO A 8 -17.90 25.59 -32.28
C PRO A 8 -17.17 25.63 -30.93
N SER A 9 -17.00 26.83 -30.39
CA SER A 9 -16.49 27.07 -29.05
C SER A 9 -17.27 26.23 -28.04
N ALA A 10 -16.60 25.28 -27.39
CA ALA A 10 -17.18 24.50 -26.30
C ALA A 10 -17.81 25.44 -25.26
N PRO A 11 -19.00 25.15 -24.73
CA PRO A 11 -19.61 25.97 -23.69
C PRO A 11 -18.63 26.06 -22.51
N LYS A 12 -18.29 27.29 -22.10
CA LYS A 12 -17.52 27.51 -20.87
C LYS A 12 -18.38 27.03 -19.71
N ALA A 13 -18.03 25.88 -19.13
CA ALA A 13 -18.69 25.34 -17.95
C ALA A 13 -18.85 26.43 -16.89
N SER A 14 -20.06 26.57 -16.35
CA SER A 14 -20.32 27.62 -15.36
C SER A 14 -19.57 27.29 -14.06
N ILE A 15 -19.27 28.31 -13.26
CA ILE A 15 -18.59 28.12 -11.97
C ILE A 15 -19.37 27.17 -11.06
N VAL A 16 -20.71 27.18 -11.16
CA VAL A 16 -21.59 26.29 -10.41
C VAL A 16 -21.42 24.83 -10.87
N ASP A 17 -21.32 24.59 -12.18
CA ASP A 17 -21.10 23.23 -12.72
C ASP A 17 -19.75 22.68 -12.27
N LEU A 18 -18.69 23.50 -12.32
CA LEU A 18 -17.36 23.10 -11.85
C LEU A 18 -17.34 22.78 -10.35
N GLN A 19 -18.07 23.55 -9.54
CA GLN A 19 -18.19 23.28 -8.11
C GLN A 19 -18.96 21.98 -7.84
N ALA A 20 -20.01 21.69 -8.61
CA ALA A 20 -20.74 20.44 -8.52
C ALA A 20 -19.87 19.24 -8.90
N GLU A 21 -19.09 19.35 -9.98
CA GLU A 21 -18.14 18.32 -10.42
C GLU A 21 -17.05 18.05 -9.37
N ILE A 22 -16.49 19.10 -8.77
CA ILE A 22 -15.47 18.96 -7.72
C ILE A 22 -16.07 18.28 -6.48
N ALA A 23 -17.30 18.63 -6.09
CA ALA A 23 -17.97 18.01 -4.96
C ALA A 23 -18.23 16.51 -5.22
N ALA A 24 -18.70 16.16 -6.42
CA ALA A 24 -18.89 14.77 -6.85
C ALA A 24 -17.56 14.00 -6.87
N ALA A 25 -16.50 14.57 -7.45
CA ALA A 25 -15.18 13.95 -7.50
C ALA A 25 -14.58 13.69 -6.11
N ARG A 26 -14.80 14.61 -5.16
CA ARG A 26 -14.37 14.42 -3.76
C ARG A 26 -15.13 13.29 -3.08
N ALA A 27 -16.44 13.18 -3.32
CA ALA A 27 -17.24 12.09 -2.77
C ALA A 27 -16.78 10.74 -3.31
N GLU A 28 -16.53 10.64 -4.62
CA GLU A 28 -16.02 9.42 -5.28
C GLU A 28 -14.63 9.03 -4.76
N LEU A 29 -13.74 10.01 -4.58
CA LEU A 29 -12.41 9.78 -4.02
C LEU A 29 -12.47 9.28 -2.57
N ALA A 30 -13.35 9.86 -1.75
CA ALA A 30 -13.54 9.40 -0.37
C ALA A 30 -14.06 7.96 -0.32
N ALA A 31 -15.02 7.60 -1.19
CA ALA A 31 -15.53 6.24 -1.32
C ALA A 31 -14.44 5.25 -1.78
N SER A 32 -13.61 5.66 -2.74
CA SER A 32 -12.47 4.89 -3.22
C SER A 32 -11.44 4.64 -2.12
N ILE A 33 -11.10 5.67 -1.34
CA ILE A 33 -10.16 5.54 -0.21
C ILE A 33 -10.74 4.63 0.88
N ALA A 34 -12.03 4.74 1.19
CA ALA A 34 -12.68 3.86 2.15
C ALA A 34 -12.61 2.38 1.71
N THR A 35 -12.85 2.12 0.42
CA THR A 35 -12.73 0.79 -0.18
C THR A 35 -11.29 0.27 -0.12
N LEU A 36 -10.32 1.09 -0.51
CA LEU A 36 -8.89 0.75 -0.43
C LEU A 36 -8.45 0.45 1.00
N LYS A 37 -8.89 1.25 1.99
CA LYS A 37 -8.63 0.99 3.41
C LYS A 37 -9.24 -0.32 3.87
N GLY A 38 -10.45 -0.65 3.41
CA GLY A 38 -11.10 -1.93 3.67
C GLY A 38 -10.32 -3.12 3.08
N GLN A 39 -9.68 -2.96 1.93
CA GLN A 39 -8.82 -3.99 1.33
C GLN A 39 -7.42 -4.05 1.95
N ALA A 40 -6.93 -2.91 2.45
CA ALA A 40 -5.66 -2.74 3.12
C ALA A 40 -5.77 -2.96 4.64
N THR A 41 -6.55 -3.95 5.09
CA THR A 41 -6.53 -4.33 6.50
C THR A 41 -5.13 -4.79 6.90
N ALA A 42 -4.72 -4.52 8.14
CA ALA A 42 -3.43 -4.97 8.66
C ALA A 42 -3.21 -6.47 8.47
N GLY A 43 -4.28 -7.28 8.60
CA GLY A 43 -4.23 -8.72 8.34
C GLY A 43 -4.03 -9.09 6.86
N ALA A 44 -4.67 -8.38 5.93
CA ALA A 44 -4.46 -8.60 4.49
C ALA A 44 -3.07 -8.17 4.03
N LEU A 45 -2.59 -7.02 4.52
CA LEU A 45 -1.22 -6.56 4.32
C LEU A 45 -0.20 -7.52 4.92
N ALA A 46 -0.41 -7.99 6.16
CA ALA A 46 0.46 -8.97 6.81
C ALA A 46 0.48 -10.31 6.08
N LYS A 47 -0.67 -10.79 5.56
CA LYS A 47 -0.71 -12.00 4.72
C LYS A 47 0.03 -11.80 3.40
N ARG A 48 -0.08 -10.63 2.76
CA ARG A 48 0.61 -10.32 1.50
C ARG A 48 2.11 -10.14 1.69
N GLY A 49 2.52 -9.43 2.75
CA GLY A 49 3.90 -9.26 3.16
C GLY A 49 4.53 -10.57 3.66
N GLY A 50 3.79 -11.36 4.43
CA GLY A 50 4.22 -12.69 4.89
C GLY A 50 4.47 -13.66 3.74
N ARG A 51 3.65 -13.62 2.68
CA ARG A 51 3.90 -14.38 1.45
C ARG A 51 5.15 -13.91 0.70
N ALA A 52 5.41 -12.60 0.67
CA ALA A 52 6.62 -12.03 0.07
C ALA A 52 7.89 -12.39 0.87
N LEU A 53 7.79 -12.36 2.20
CA LEU A 53 8.88 -12.75 3.10
C LEU A 53 9.11 -14.27 3.13
N ALA A 54 8.07 -15.08 2.92
CA ALA A 54 8.22 -16.53 2.81
C ALA A 54 9.22 -16.89 1.70
N GLY A 55 9.21 -16.18 0.57
CA GLY A 55 10.20 -16.34 -0.51
C GLY A 55 11.66 -16.06 -0.10
N ILE A 56 11.90 -15.37 1.01
CA ILE A 56 13.25 -15.20 1.58
C ILE A 56 13.70 -16.49 2.28
N PHE A 57 12.77 -17.22 2.89
CA PHE A 57 13.04 -18.42 3.68
C PHE A 57 12.75 -19.74 2.94
N THR A 58 12.04 -19.70 1.80
CA THR A 58 11.74 -20.86 0.97
C THR A 58 12.60 -20.85 -0.30
N ASP A 59 13.09 -22.03 -0.69
CA ASP A 59 13.84 -22.27 -1.92
C ASP A 59 12.92 -22.33 -3.15
N GLU A 60 13.51 -22.40 -4.35
CA GLU A 60 12.82 -22.46 -5.65
C GLU A 60 11.84 -23.64 -5.80
N HIS A 61 11.94 -24.64 -4.92
CA HIS A 61 11.03 -25.79 -4.82
C HIS A 61 10.07 -25.74 -3.61
N GLY A 62 10.01 -24.62 -2.88
CA GLY A 62 9.16 -24.44 -1.70
C GLY A 62 9.71 -25.08 -0.42
N GLY A 63 10.91 -25.66 -0.45
CA GLY A 63 11.60 -26.18 0.73
C GLY A 63 12.12 -25.06 1.64
N ILE A 64 12.07 -25.23 2.96
CA ILE A 64 12.62 -24.25 3.90
C ILE A 64 14.14 -24.23 3.79
N ARG A 65 14.77 -23.05 3.67
CA ARG A 65 16.22 -22.84 3.71
C ARG A 65 16.68 -22.71 5.18
N PRO A 66 17.23 -23.77 5.80
CA PRO A 66 17.50 -23.79 7.24
C PRO A 66 18.55 -22.76 7.67
N GLU A 67 19.54 -22.44 6.81
CA GLU A 67 20.55 -21.43 7.11
C GLU A 67 19.96 -20.03 7.34
N ARG A 68 18.99 -19.62 6.53
CA ARG A 68 18.35 -18.30 6.65
C ARG A 68 17.46 -18.22 7.89
N VAL A 69 16.78 -19.33 8.22
CA VAL A 69 15.99 -19.45 9.45
C VAL A 69 16.89 -19.41 10.69
N ALA A 70 18.04 -20.09 10.65
CA ALA A 70 19.01 -20.08 11.74
C ALA A 70 19.59 -18.68 11.97
N MET A 71 19.95 -17.94 10.91
CA MET A 71 20.41 -16.55 11.03
C MET A 71 19.34 -15.64 11.64
N ALA A 72 18.10 -15.70 11.14
CA ALA A 72 17.00 -14.92 11.70
C ALA A 72 16.73 -15.25 13.17
N GLY A 73 16.75 -16.56 13.51
CA GLY A 73 16.63 -17.03 14.88
C GLY A 73 17.73 -16.48 15.79
N ALA A 74 18.99 -16.53 15.35
CA ALA A 74 20.13 -16.03 16.11
C ALA A 74 20.02 -14.51 16.38
N VAL A 75 19.59 -13.72 15.40
CA VAL A 75 19.35 -12.28 15.57
C VAL A 75 18.27 -12.02 16.61
N ILE A 76 17.13 -12.73 16.53
CA ILE A 76 16.03 -12.56 17.50
C ILE A 76 16.50 -12.93 18.91
N VAL A 77 17.18 -14.07 19.07
CA VAL A 77 17.72 -14.50 20.37
C VAL A 77 18.70 -13.47 20.92
N GLY A 78 19.59 -12.93 20.08
CA GLY A 78 20.52 -11.86 20.47
C GLY A 78 19.82 -10.59 20.95
N ILE A 79 18.79 -10.14 20.23
CA ILE A 79 18.00 -8.95 20.62
C ILE A 79 17.27 -9.20 21.95
N VAL A 80 16.65 -10.37 22.11
CA VAL A 80 15.92 -10.72 23.34
C VAL A 80 16.87 -10.82 24.52
N ALA A 81 18.02 -11.47 24.36
CA ALA A 81 19.06 -11.56 25.39
C ALA A 81 19.58 -10.18 25.79
N LEU A 82 19.89 -9.31 24.81
CA LEU A 82 20.32 -7.94 25.05
C LEU A 82 19.24 -7.15 25.81
N ARG A 83 17.98 -7.27 25.40
CA ARG A 83 16.85 -6.59 26.04
C ARG A 83 16.58 -7.10 27.45
N ALA A 84 16.78 -8.40 27.71
CA ALA A 84 16.68 -8.97 29.04
C ALA A 84 17.81 -8.47 29.95
N MET A 85 19.03 -8.33 29.42
CA MET A 85 20.17 -7.79 30.17
C MET A 85 20.00 -6.30 30.47
N THR A 86 19.52 -5.48 29.53
CA THR A 86 19.28 -4.06 29.78
C THR A 86 18.16 -3.85 30.79
N ARG A 87 17.10 -4.66 30.75
CA ARG A 87 16.00 -4.61 31.72
C ARG A 87 16.40 -5.06 33.13
N ARG A 88 17.46 -5.86 33.28
CA ARG A 88 18.04 -6.23 34.58
C ARG A 88 18.98 -5.16 35.15
N ARG A 89 19.41 -4.19 34.33
CA ARG A 89 20.37 -3.14 34.70
C ARG A 89 19.70 -1.80 35.03
N SER A 90 18.40 -1.67 34.72
CA SER A 90 17.52 -0.60 35.21
C SER A 90 16.84 -1.04 36.50
#